data_AF-A0A971FVD4-F1
#
_entry.id   AF-A0A971FVD4-F1
#
_cell.length_a   1.000
_cell.length_b   1.000
_cell.length_c   1.000
_cell.angle_alpha   90.00
_cell.angle_beta   90.00
_cell.angle_gamma   90.00
#
_symmetry.space_group_name_H-M   'P 1'
#
loop_
_entity.id
_entity.type
_entity.pdbx_description
1 polymer ?
#
loop_
_entity_poly.entity_id
_entity_poly.type
_entity_poly.pdbx_seq_one_letter_code
_entity_poly.pdbx_strand_id
1 'polypeptide(L)'
;MKKKPFIPSLATAVLASALIACSDENSNIATNEMPEASFVGQAIANFSADEWYPGGLLGTTDNIGSSAYSDQTPVVDQDPNLFNAFFSGEQMFEHNYTEKKAPFKGLGPASVRSSCFDCHPEYGHGKWMPQYTTKYGNGNGYLLVIYHPESEGSNDGPYISEVTGMPQTQAMPPFLPPIEESGVHIDWQHVTAMESGLPMEFPDGEKYELIYPEVSIAQSAFNTSPRPTNYAVRLESTIGVNGTGLLDAIPNDSIKAQYAKTAAFFQRSGMDVGEYVNPAFWDATANDFTPGAWYSVANGRLAATGKYADNSNATDAKFVKRFTYALTRGTLQDGPGANAIWNITNVSRPDRPYLYSTSAWAKAMSENKDVIAKIKADPTSPYHADGTEEGIADAVRNLLDPKTNQFDNKWHNFTPDQTADQFYELMVWHRGLAVPRARNLNDKAVQRGKQVFMEIGCATCHRPTWKTGKDNYWKPEVCGTKPLPQYPEQTIHPYSDMMQHKLYMKNDIRGSWCRTTPLWGRGLSLINTGAEDRLHDCRARNEVEAIMWHAYSKKSHAYAATVKFYNLTKEDRDAVVKFLRSI
;
A
#
# COMPACT_ATOMS: atom_id res chain seq x y z
N MET A 1 41.14 -45.80 -57.05
CA MET A 1 39.75 -46.25 -57.30
C MET A 1 38.81 -45.17 -56.75
N LYS A 2 38.30 -44.30 -57.63
CA LYS A 2 36.87 -44.15 -58.01
C LYS A 2 35.88 -43.75 -56.89
N LYS A 3 35.34 -42.53 -57.06
CA LYS A 3 33.97 -42.00 -56.80
C LYS A 3 33.60 -41.48 -55.38
N LYS A 4 33.59 -40.14 -55.26
CA LYS A 4 32.50 -39.17 -54.95
C LYS A 4 31.17 -39.64 -54.27
N PRO A 5 30.41 -38.71 -53.64
CA PRO A 5 30.10 -38.66 -52.19
C PRO A 5 28.62 -38.99 -51.86
N PHE A 6 28.29 -39.13 -50.57
CA PHE A 6 26.90 -39.15 -50.09
C PHE A 6 26.77 -38.51 -48.70
N ILE A 7 25.80 -37.61 -48.57
CA ILE A 7 25.30 -36.99 -47.34
C ILE A 7 24.37 -38.01 -46.64
N PRO A 8 24.30 -38.01 -45.30
CA PRO A 8 23.00 -38.20 -44.67
C PRO A 8 22.68 -37.18 -43.56
N SER A 9 21.48 -36.64 -43.74
CA SER A 9 20.46 -36.11 -42.85
C SER A 9 20.70 -36.01 -41.34
N LEU A 10 20.42 -34.79 -40.88
CA LEU A 10 20.15 -34.32 -39.53
C LEU A 10 18.86 -34.98 -38.96
N ALA A 11 18.93 -35.50 -37.74
CA ALA A 11 17.74 -35.88 -36.96
C ALA A 11 17.87 -35.29 -35.55
N THR A 12 17.18 -34.16 -35.32
CA THR A 12 17.03 -33.56 -33.99
C THR A 12 15.57 -33.73 -33.61
N ALA A 13 15.31 -34.53 -32.57
CA ALA A 13 13.97 -34.77 -32.05
C ALA A 13 13.54 -33.57 -31.19
N VAL A 14 12.53 -32.83 -31.64
CA VAL A 14 11.79 -31.85 -30.84
C VAL A 14 10.49 -32.53 -30.39
N LEU A 15 10.32 -32.70 -29.08
CA LEU A 15 9.09 -33.15 -28.47
C LEU A 15 8.08 -31.99 -28.52
N ALA A 16 7.10 -32.08 -29.41
CA ALA A 16 5.96 -31.16 -29.46
C ALA A 16 4.87 -31.64 -28.49
N SER A 17 4.59 -30.86 -27.46
CA SER A 17 3.44 -31.06 -26.57
C SER A 17 2.18 -30.50 -27.23
N ALA A 18 1.16 -31.35 -27.29
CA ALA A 18 -0.09 -31.14 -28.01
C ALA A 18 -0.92 -29.97 -27.45
N LEU A 19 -1.29 -29.05 -28.35
CA LEU A 19 -2.45 -28.18 -28.21
C LEU A 19 -3.70 -29.03 -28.42
N ILE A 20 -4.49 -29.25 -27.37
CA ILE A 20 -5.85 -29.77 -27.51
C ILE A 20 -6.75 -28.57 -27.79
N ALA A 21 -7.13 -28.43 -29.06
CA ALA A 21 -8.21 -27.59 -29.51
C ALA A 21 -9.54 -28.14 -28.96
N CYS A 22 -10.27 -27.31 -28.21
CA CYS A 22 -11.70 -27.54 -28.01
C CYS A 22 -12.44 -26.95 -29.21
N SER A 23 -13.35 -27.76 -29.74
CA SER A 23 -14.13 -27.59 -30.96
C SER A 23 -15.03 -26.36 -30.94
N ASP A 24 -14.96 -25.59 -32.03
CA ASP A 24 -15.97 -24.61 -32.44
C ASP A 24 -17.32 -25.32 -32.68
N GLU A 25 -18.32 -25.02 -31.85
CA GLU A 25 -19.73 -25.15 -32.25
C GLU A 25 -20.41 -23.79 -32.22
N ASN A 26 -20.79 -23.36 -33.42
CA ASN A 26 -21.68 -22.26 -33.78
C ASN A 26 -22.40 -21.53 -32.64
N SER A 27 -21.97 -20.29 -32.40
CA SER A 27 -22.92 -19.21 -32.16
C SER A 27 -22.59 -18.05 -33.11
N ASN A 28 -23.24 -18.06 -34.28
CA ASN A 28 -23.47 -16.82 -35.02
C ASN A 28 -24.40 -15.94 -34.19
N ILE A 29 -23.84 -15.21 -33.23
CA ILE A 29 -24.46 -14.00 -32.72
C ILE A 29 -23.75 -12.86 -33.44
N ALA A 30 -24.33 -12.42 -34.56
CA ALA A 30 -24.09 -11.07 -35.03
C ALA A 30 -24.65 -10.13 -33.96
N THR A 31 -23.83 -9.76 -32.97
CA THR A 31 -24.18 -8.65 -32.10
C THR A 31 -23.99 -7.38 -32.92
N ASN A 32 -25.09 -6.76 -33.34
CA ASN A 32 -25.14 -5.33 -33.64
C ASN A 32 -24.92 -4.51 -32.34
N GLU A 33 -23.95 -4.90 -31.50
CA GLU A 33 -23.59 -4.17 -30.30
C GLU A 33 -22.54 -3.14 -30.69
N MET A 34 -22.85 -1.88 -30.38
CA MET A 34 -21.89 -0.81 -30.59
C MET A 34 -20.64 -1.05 -29.71
N PRO A 35 -19.43 -0.69 -30.17
CA PRO A 35 -18.22 -0.82 -29.36
C PRO A 35 -18.35 -0.07 -28.02
N GLU A 36 -17.74 -0.56 -26.94
CA GLU A 36 -17.75 0.11 -25.61
C GLU A 36 -17.47 1.62 -25.71
N ALA A 37 -16.53 2.00 -26.59
CA ALA A 37 -16.12 3.37 -26.83
C ALA A 37 -17.30 4.32 -27.16
N SER A 38 -18.39 3.84 -27.77
CA SER A 38 -19.57 4.66 -28.04
C SER A 38 -20.42 4.97 -26.79
N PHE A 39 -20.19 4.27 -25.69
CA PHE A 39 -20.92 4.44 -24.41
C PHE A 39 -20.11 5.18 -23.35
N VAL A 40 -18.79 5.29 -23.52
CA VAL A 40 -17.92 5.98 -22.55
C VAL A 40 -18.42 7.41 -22.33
N GLY A 41 -18.58 7.78 -21.05
CA GLY A 41 -19.09 9.09 -20.64
C GLY A 41 -20.59 9.29 -20.82
N GLN A 42 -21.36 8.23 -21.12
CA GLN A 42 -22.82 8.26 -21.18
C GLN A 42 -23.44 7.46 -20.04
N ALA A 43 -24.58 7.93 -19.52
CA ALA A 43 -25.36 7.16 -18.57
C ALA A 43 -25.93 5.92 -19.27
N ILE A 44 -25.79 4.75 -18.63
CA ILE A 44 -26.23 3.47 -19.18
C ILE A 44 -26.76 2.56 -18.09
N ALA A 45 -28.01 2.11 -18.25
CA ALA A 45 -28.73 1.29 -17.28
C ALA A 45 -28.66 1.88 -15.85
N ASN A 46 -27.97 1.20 -14.93
CA ASN A 46 -27.80 1.62 -13.54
C ASN A 46 -26.45 2.33 -13.26
N PHE A 47 -25.74 2.78 -14.31
CA PHE A 47 -24.54 3.62 -14.21
C PHE A 47 -24.81 5.04 -14.68
N SER A 48 -24.34 6.03 -13.92
CA SER A 48 -24.31 7.42 -14.36
C SER A 48 -23.11 7.67 -15.28
N ALA A 49 -23.17 8.76 -16.05
CA ALA A 49 -22.13 9.13 -17.00
C ALA A 49 -20.74 9.32 -16.34
N ASP A 50 -20.70 9.84 -15.12
CA ASP A 50 -19.48 10.09 -14.36
C ASP A 50 -18.83 8.81 -13.79
N GLU A 51 -19.55 7.68 -13.72
CA GLU A 51 -18.96 6.42 -13.26
C GLU A 51 -17.98 5.80 -14.27
N TRP A 52 -18.00 6.25 -15.53
CA TRP A 52 -16.92 5.95 -16.47
C TRP A 52 -15.59 6.56 -16.02
N TYR A 53 -15.63 7.66 -15.25
CA TYR A 53 -14.48 8.43 -14.80
C TYR A 53 -14.32 8.32 -13.26
N PRO A 54 -13.80 7.20 -12.72
CA PRO A 54 -13.72 6.96 -11.28
C PRO A 54 -12.85 7.99 -10.52
N GLY A 55 -11.94 8.68 -11.19
CA GLY A 55 -11.16 9.79 -10.65
C GLY A 55 -11.73 11.17 -10.98
N GLY A 56 -12.93 11.24 -11.55
CA GLY A 56 -13.46 12.45 -12.17
C GLY A 56 -12.73 12.82 -13.47
N LEU A 57 -13.16 13.91 -14.11
CA LEU A 57 -12.57 14.37 -15.38
C LEU A 57 -11.10 14.79 -15.25
N LEU A 58 -10.71 15.25 -14.05
CA LEU A 58 -9.35 15.70 -13.78
C LEU A 58 -8.42 14.58 -13.32
N GLY A 59 -8.94 13.42 -12.91
CA GLY A 59 -8.17 12.37 -12.24
C GLY A 59 -8.19 11.02 -12.96
N THR A 60 -8.91 10.88 -14.06
CA THR A 60 -9.02 9.62 -14.81
C THR A 60 -8.18 9.61 -16.08
N THR A 61 -7.45 8.52 -16.31
CA THR A 61 -6.85 8.19 -17.61
C THR A 61 -7.80 7.29 -18.41
N ASP A 62 -7.84 7.47 -19.73
CA ASP A 62 -8.58 6.58 -20.63
C ASP A 62 -7.89 5.22 -20.86
N ASN A 63 -6.63 5.10 -20.44
CA ASN A 63 -5.86 3.87 -20.53
C ASN A 63 -6.44 2.79 -19.61
N ILE A 64 -6.69 1.63 -20.20
CA ILE A 64 -7.17 0.43 -19.51
C ILE A 64 -6.26 -0.79 -19.77
N GLY A 65 -5.06 -0.52 -20.30
CA GLY A 65 -4.05 -1.52 -20.64
C GLY A 65 -3.08 -1.82 -19.49
N SER A 66 -1.96 -2.43 -19.85
CA SER A 66 -0.93 -2.93 -18.92
C SER A 66 -0.03 -1.85 -18.30
N SER A 67 -0.20 -0.57 -18.67
CA SER A 67 0.52 0.56 -18.08
C SER A 67 -0.40 1.55 -17.36
N ALA A 68 -1.69 1.24 -17.25
CA ALA A 68 -2.68 2.20 -16.77
C ALA A 68 -2.41 2.68 -15.33
N TYR A 69 -1.67 1.93 -14.51
CA TYR A 69 -1.31 2.36 -13.16
C TYR A 69 -0.15 3.36 -13.08
N SER A 70 0.67 3.51 -14.13
CA SER A 70 1.75 4.50 -14.19
C SER A 70 1.30 5.83 -14.78
N ASP A 71 0.13 5.87 -15.42
CA ASP A 71 -0.37 7.05 -16.11
C ASP A 71 -0.55 8.24 -15.17
N GLN A 72 -0.15 9.40 -15.68
CA GLN A 72 -0.43 10.70 -15.11
C GLN A 72 -1.88 11.13 -15.34
N THR A 73 -2.37 12.03 -14.50
CA THR A 73 -3.69 12.63 -14.64
C THR A 73 -3.75 13.67 -15.76
N PRO A 74 -4.96 13.95 -16.31
CA PRO A 74 -5.18 15.06 -17.24
C PRO A 74 -4.67 16.42 -16.75
N VAL A 75 -4.66 16.65 -15.43
CA VAL A 75 -4.10 17.88 -14.82
C VAL A 75 -2.60 17.99 -15.05
N VAL A 76 -1.87 16.87 -14.96
CA VAL A 76 -0.43 16.82 -15.23
C VAL A 76 -0.17 17.00 -16.73
N ASP A 77 -0.95 16.36 -17.60
CA ASP A 77 -0.80 16.47 -19.06
C ASP A 77 -0.95 17.90 -19.61
N GLN A 78 -1.81 18.69 -18.97
CA GLN A 78 -2.15 20.04 -19.43
C GLN A 78 -1.14 21.11 -18.95
N ASP A 79 -0.23 20.77 -18.03
CA ASP A 79 0.81 21.68 -17.54
C ASP A 79 2.22 21.12 -17.84
N PRO A 80 2.97 21.73 -18.78
CA PRO A 80 4.30 21.26 -19.16
C PRO A 80 5.30 21.16 -17.99
N ASN A 81 5.16 21.99 -16.95
CA ASN A 81 6.03 21.93 -15.78
C ASN A 81 5.67 20.74 -14.89
N LEU A 82 4.37 20.50 -14.66
CA LEU A 82 3.92 19.32 -13.92
C LEU A 82 4.25 18.04 -14.68
N PHE A 83 4.09 18.02 -16.01
CA PHE A 83 4.44 16.90 -16.85
C PHE A 83 5.91 16.49 -16.69
N ASN A 84 6.84 17.44 -16.84
CA ASN A 84 8.27 17.15 -16.68
C ASN A 84 8.62 16.72 -15.24
N ALA A 85 8.00 17.35 -14.23
CA ALA A 85 8.21 17.01 -12.84
C ALA A 85 7.64 15.62 -12.49
N PHE A 86 6.54 15.21 -13.12
CA PHE A 86 5.93 13.89 -12.94
C PHE A 86 6.89 12.77 -13.33
N PHE A 87 7.45 12.80 -14.54
CA PHE A 87 8.42 11.77 -14.98
C PHE A 87 9.77 11.84 -14.24
N SER A 88 10.13 13.01 -13.72
CA SER A 88 11.32 13.12 -12.85
C SER A 88 11.06 12.49 -11.48
N GLY A 89 9.87 12.71 -10.92
CA GLY A 89 9.42 12.10 -9.66
C GLY A 89 9.20 10.59 -9.76
N GLU A 90 8.68 10.11 -10.88
CA GLU A 90 8.48 8.69 -11.16
C GLU A 90 9.80 7.91 -11.05
N GLN A 91 10.89 8.44 -11.60
CA GLN A 91 12.19 7.78 -11.51
C GLN A 91 12.62 7.55 -10.07
N MET A 92 12.25 8.42 -9.13
CA MET A 92 12.55 8.28 -7.71
C MET A 92 11.79 7.14 -7.03
N PHE A 93 10.64 6.75 -7.59
CA PHE A 93 9.83 5.64 -7.11
C PHE A 93 10.32 4.30 -7.69
N GLU A 94 10.67 4.29 -8.98
CA GLU A 94 11.09 3.09 -9.71
C GLU A 94 12.51 2.64 -9.37
N HIS A 95 13.46 3.56 -9.29
CA HIS A 95 14.88 3.22 -9.28
C HIS A 95 15.39 2.79 -7.91
N ASN A 96 16.40 1.92 -7.94
CA ASN A 96 17.16 1.56 -6.76
C ASN A 96 17.99 2.75 -6.27
N TYR A 97 17.80 3.08 -4.99
CA TYR A 97 18.72 3.91 -4.24
C TYR A 97 20.01 3.13 -3.95
N THR A 98 21.11 3.84 -4.06
CA THR A 98 22.46 3.33 -3.76
C THR A 98 23.06 4.15 -2.62
N GLU A 99 24.17 3.71 -2.05
CA GLU A 99 24.83 4.48 -0.98
C GLU A 99 25.31 5.86 -1.49
N LYS A 100 26.03 5.90 -2.62
CA LYS A 100 26.78 7.11 -3.05
C LYS A 100 26.49 7.62 -4.46
N LYS A 101 25.81 6.85 -5.33
CA LYS A 101 25.70 7.18 -6.76
C LYS A 101 24.46 8.01 -7.05
N ALA A 102 24.66 9.28 -7.40
CA ALA A 102 23.60 10.15 -7.90
C ALA A 102 23.00 9.63 -9.25
N PRO A 103 21.74 9.95 -9.57
CA PRO A 103 20.80 10.79 -8.80
C PRO A 103 20.07 10.07 -7.65
N PHE A 104 20.11 8.74 -7.59
CA PHE A 104 19.47 7.92 -6.54
C PHE A 104 20.52 7.42 -5.53
N LYS A 105 21.02 8.34 -4.71
CA LYS A 105 21.97 8.06 -3.62
C LYS A 105 21.29 8.15 -2.25
N GLY A 106 22.01 7.81 -1.19
CA GLY A 106 21.52 7.94 0.17
C GLY A 106 20.71 6.77 0.69
N LEU A 107 20.84 5.59 0.07
CA LEU A 107 20.41 4.36 0.73
C LEU A 107 21.14 4.28 2.07
N GLY A 108 20.40 4.39 3.16
CA GLY A 108 21.02 4.57 4.47
C GLY A 108 21.73 3.32 4.99
N PRO A 109 22.29 3.41 6.20
CA PRO A 109 22.96 2.29 6.86
C PRO A 109 22.09 1.04 7.01
N ALA A 110 20.77 1.22 7.12
CA ALA A 110 19.77 0.15 7.07
C ALA A 110 18.55 0.60 6.24
N SER A 111 17.93 -0.36 5.54
CA SER A 111 16.76 -0.15 4.69
C SER A 111 15.74 -1.30 4.82
N VAL A 112 14.47 -1.04 4.48
CA VAL A 112 13.47 -2.09 4.23
C VAL A 112 13.67 -2.65 2.83
N ARG A 113 13.84 -1.74 1.85
CA ARG A 113 14.11 -2.03 0.43
C ARG A 113 15.00 -0.94 -0.16
N SER A 114 15.55 -1.20 -1.34
CA SER A 114 16.29 -0.21 -2.12
C SER A 114 15.41 0.61 -3.06
N SER A 115 14.16 0.21 -3.32
CA SER A 115 13.21 0.95 -4.16
C SER A 115 11.79 0.87 -3.60
N CYS A 116 10.97 1.90 -3.86
CA CYS A 116 9.53 1.84 -3.55
C CYS A 116 8.80 0.83 -4.44
N PHE A 117 9.27 0.68 -5.69
CA PHE A 117 8.73 -0.24 -6.68
C PHE A 117 8.81 -1.71 -6.26
N ASP A 118 9.80 -2.10 -5.44
CA ASP A 118 9.91 -3.45 -4.90
C ASP A 118 8.68 -3.86 -4.08
N CYS A 119 8.18 -2.90 -3.30
CA CYS A 119 7.01 -3.12 -2.49
C CYS A 119 5.71 -2.78 -3.23
N HIS A 120 5.75 -1.88 -4.21
CA HIS A 120 4.61 -1.45 -5.02
C HIS A 120 4.84 -1.82 -6.50
N PRO A 121 4.85 -3.12 -6.85
CA PRO A 121 5.20 -3.57 -8.19
C PRO A 121 4.21 -2.99 -9.19
N GLU A 122 4.74 -2.29 -10.20
CA GLU A 122 3.94 -1.62 -11.23
C GLU A 122 2.85 -0.75 -10.59
N TYR A 123 3.23 0.05 -9.58
CA TYR A 123 2.36 1.02 -8.88
C TYR A 123 1.20 0.39 -8.10
N GLY A 124 1.12 -0.93 -8.10
CA GLY A 124 0.02 -1.70 -7.55
C GLY A 124 0.23 -2.13 -6.10
N HIS A 125 -0.55 -3.15 -5.74
CA HIS A 125 -0.49 -3.84 -4.47
C HIS A 125 0.63 -4.88 -4.49
N GLY A 126 1.22 -5.19 -3.34
CA GLY A 126 2.19 -6.27 -3.22
C GLY A 126 1.62 -7.63 -3.63
N LYS A 127 2.51 -8.58 -3.87
CA LYS A 127 2.15 -9.93 -4.34
C LYS A 127 2.24 -10.95 -3.23
N TRP A 128 1.53 -12.06 -3.38
CA TRP A 128 1.75 -13.23 -2.54
C TRP A 128 3.19 -13.74 -2.73
N MET A 129 3.87 -13.99 -1.61
CA MET A 129 5.21 -14.56 -1.57
C MET A 129 5.24 -15.81 -0.67
N PRO A 130 5.87 -16.91 -1.11
CA PRO A 130 6.01 -18.12 -0.30
C PRO A 130 7.01 -17.95 0.85
N GLN A 131 7.94 -17.00 0.72
CA GLN A 131 9.00 -16.73 1.69
C GLN A 131 9.24 -15.22 1.76
N TYR A 132 9.70 -14.74 2.92
CA TYR A 132 10.08 -13.33 3.06
C TYR A 132 11.43 -13.12 2.37
N THR A 133 11.45 -12.31 1.31
CA THR A 133 12.69 -11.93 0.63
C THR A 133 12.68 -10.51 0.09
N THR A 134 13.79 -9.81 0.23
CA THR A 134 13.94 -8.42 -0.20
C THR A 134 14.61 -8.25 -1.56
N LYS A 135 14.75 -9.34 -2.33
CA LYS A 135 15.32 -9.30 -3.68
C LYS A 135 14.53 -8.32 -4.57
N TYR A 136 15.27 -7.44 -5.25
CA TYR A 136 14.71 -6.45 -6.17
C TYR A 136 13.76 -7.08 -7.22
N GLY A 137 12.63 -6.41 -7.46
CA GLY A 137 11.66 -6.74 -8.51
C GLY A 137 10.86 -8.03 -8.29
N ASN A 138 10.92 -8.64 -7.09
CA ASN A 138 10.15 -9.86 -6.80
C ASN A 138 8.67 -9.59 -6.47
N GLY A 139 8.29 -8.33 -6.23
CA GLY A 139 6.93 -7.91 -5.87
C GLY A 139 6.54 -8.16 -4.40
N ASN A 140 7.52 -8.44 -3.53
CA ASN A 140 7.29 -8.59 -2.09
C ASN A 140 6.98 -7.22 -1.43
N GLY A 141 5.68 -6.92 -1.35
CA GLY A 141 5.12 -5.77 -0.65
C GLY A 141 5.02 -5.90 0.86
N TYR A 142 5.50 -6.99 1.47
CA TYR A 142 5.32 -7.21 2.90
C TYR A 142 6.18 -6.30 3.77
N LEU A 143 5.50 -5.68 4.74
CA LEU A 143 6.01 -5.09 5.95
C LEU A 143 5.79 -6.04 7.12
N LEU A 144 6.77 -6.11 8.01
CA LEU A 144 6.69 -6.90 9.24
C LEU A 144 6.08 -6.05 10.35
N VAL A 145 4.92 -6.46 10.86
CA VAL A 145 4.25 -5.82 11.99
C VAL A 145 4.64 -6.60 13.24
N ILE A 146 5.61 -6.07 14.01
CA ILE A 146 6.17 -6.76 15.19
C ILE A 146 5.76 -6.03 16.47
N TYR A 147 5.10 -6.74 17.38
CA TYR A 147 4.47 -6.16 18.56
C TYR A 147 4.57 -7.08 19.77
N HIS A 148 4.40 -6.51 20.95
CA HIS A 148 4.23 -7.28 22.19
C HIS A 148 2.77 -7.72 22.31
N PRO A 149 2.45 -9.02 22.25
CA PRO A 149 1.07 -9.47 22.43
C PRO A 149 0.61 -9.24 23.88
N GLU A 150 -0.61 -8.73 24.07
CA GLU A 150 -1.19 -8.54 25.41
C GLU A 150 -1.65 -9.87 26.06
N SER A 151 -1.99 -10.85 25.23
CA SER A 151 -2.29 -12.23 25.59
C SER A 151 -1.91 -13.16 24.44
N GLU A 152 -1.91 -14.48 24.69
CA GLU A 152 -1.66 -15.47 23.62
C GLU A 152 -2.62 -15.25 22.45
N GLY A 153 -2.07 -15.19 21.22
CA GLY A 153 -2.83 -14.95 20.00
C GLY A 153 -3.27 -13.51 19.75
N SER A 154 -3.07 -12.57 20.69
CA SER A 154 -3.49 -11.18 20.51
C SER A 154 -2.71 -10.45 19.41
N ASN A 155 -3.28 -9.38 18.87
CA ASN A 155 -2.75 -8.56 17.78
C ASN A 155 -2.95 -7.05 17.97
N ASP A 156 -3.19 -6.62 19.20
CA ASP A 156 -3.53 -5.25 19.60
C ASP A 156 -2.47 -4.55 20.45
N GLY A 157 -1.50 -5.29 20.96
CA GLY A 157 -0.46 -4.72 21.80
C GLY A 157 0.52 -3.80 21.04
N PRO A 158 1.37 -3.06 21.78
CA PRO A 158 2.22 -2.04 21.21
C PRO A 158 3.33 -2.64 20.34
N TYR A 159 3.74 -1.91 19.31
CA TYR A 159 4.95 -2.22 18.55
C TYR A 159 6.16 -2.37 19.48
N ILE A 160 7.03 -3.33 19.17
CA ILE A 160 8.30 -3.47 19.89
C ILE A 160 9.19 -2.24 19.61
N SER A 161 10.09 -1.92 20.54
CA SER A 161 10.89 -0.68 20.48
C SER A 161 12.30 -0.87 19.92
N GLU A 162 12.74 -2.13 19.88
CA GLU A 162 14.08 -2.54 19.48
C GLU A 162 14.31 -2.36 17.97
N VAL A 163 13.24 -2.43 17.18
CA VAL A 163 13.25 -2.17 15.74
C VAL A 163 12.24 -1.07 15.38
N THR A 164 12.38 -0.51 14.19
CA THR A 164 11.47 0.52 13.68
C THR A 164 10.08 -0.05 13.41
N GLY A 165 9.03 0.79 13.42
CA GLY A 165 7.66 0.37 13.11
C GLY A 165 7.45 -0.14 11.66
N MET A 166 8.42 0.11 10.78
CA MET A 166 8.64 -0.63 9.54
C MET A 166 10.04 -1.22 9.66
N PRO A 167 10.19 -2.46 10.16
CA PRO A 167 11.48 -3.02 10.49
C PRO A 167 12.39 -3.11 9.26
N GLN A 168 13.63 -2.64 9.41
CA GLN A 168 14.63 -2.72 8.33
C GLN A 168 15.22 -4.14 8.28
N THR A 169 15.27 -4.73 7.09
CA THR A 169 15.77 -6.09 6.85
C THR A 169 16.97 -6.14 5.91
N GLN A 170 17.50 -4.97 5.53
CA GLN A 170 18.71 -4.80 4.75
C GLN A 170 19.65 -3.81 5.47
N ALA A 171 20.95 -3.91 5.20
CA ALA A 171 21.95 -2.96 5.66
C ALA A 171 23.10 -2.81 4.67
N MET A 172 23.72 -1.64 4.69
CA MET A 172 24.94 -1.37 3.94
C MET A 172 26.16 -1.84 4.74
N PRO A 173 27.18 -2.45 4.09
CA PRO A 173 28.42 -2.77 4.76
C PRO A 173 29.04 -1.53 5.44
N PRO A 174 29.64 -1.67 6.63
CA PRO A 174 29.92 -2.92 7.33
C PRO A 174 28.82 -3.40 8.28
N PHE A 175 27.67 -2.71 8.34
CA PHE A 175 26.61 -2.99 9.31
C PHE A 175 25.82 -4.26 9.00
N LEU A 176 25.16 -4.79 10.03
CA LEU A 176 24.20 -5.87 9.92
C LEU A 176 22.78 -5.29 9.92
N PRO A 177 21.81 -5.87 9.17
CA PRO A 177 20.43 -5.41 9.20
C PRO A 177 19.84 -5.56 10.60
N PRO A 178 18.94 -4.66 11.06
CA PRO A 178 18.26 -4.83 12.35
C PRO A 178 17.59 -6.19 12.51
N ILE A 179 17.06 -6.74 11.41
CA ILE A 179 16.55 -8.12 11.33
C ILE A 179 17.18 -8.81 10.12
N GLU A 180 17.85 -9.94 10.35
CA GLU A 180 18.34 -10.80 9.27
C GLU A 180 17.16 -11.43 8.51
N GLU A 181 17.09 -11.18 7.19
CA GLU A 181 16.06 -11.72 6.30
C GLU A 181 15.90 -13.25 6.43
N SER A 182 17.02 -13.97 6.53
CA SER A 182 17.04 -15.44 6.64
C SER A 182 16.41 -15.97 7.92
N GLY A 183 16.21 -15.12 8.93
CA GLY A 183 15.52 -15.46 10.16
C GLY A 183 14.00 -15.30 10.11
N VAL A 184 13.46 -14.72 9.04
CA VAL A 184 12.02 -14.48 8.85
C VAL A 184 11.40 -15.66 8.11
N HIS A 185 10.46 -16.34 8.75
CA HIS A 185 9.81 -17.53 8.21
C HIS A 185 8.32 -17.25 8.01
N ILE A 186 7.81 -17.55 6.82
CA ILE A 186 6.39 -17.50 6.49
C ILE A 186 5.94 -18.92 6.22
N ASP A 187 4.87 -19.34 6.88
CA ASP A 187 4.19 -20.59 6.63
C ASP A 187 2.74 -20.30 6.21
N TRP A 188 2.36 -20.77 5.02
CA TRP A 188 1.03 -20.52 4.47
C TRP A 188 0.10 -21.67 4.81
N GLN A 189 -0.84 -21.38 5.68
CA GLN A 189 -1.79 -22.35 6.19
C GLN A 189 -3.09 -22.32 5.40
N HIS A 190 -3.65 -23.48 5.12
CA HIS A 190 -4.98 -23.60 4.53
C HIS A 190 -6.05 -23.52 5.60
N VAL A 191 -7.12 -22.77 5.33
CA VAL A 191 -8.33 -22.78 6.16
C VAL A 191 -9.09 -24.07 5.85
N THR A 192 -9.17 -24.97 6.83
CA THR A 192 -9.92 -26.22 6.72
C THR A 192 -11.38 -26.08 7.14
N ALA A 193 -11.69 -25.08 7.97
CA ALA A 193 -13.05 -24.73 8.37
C ALA A 193 -13.15 -23.24 8.70
N MET A 194 -14.24 -22.61 8.26
CA MET A 194 -14.57 -21.23 8.62
C MET A 194 -15.00 -21.16 10.10
N GLU A 195 -14.49 -20.19 10.86
CA GLU A 195 -14.96 -19.94 12.23
C GLU A 195 -16.48 -19.65 12.26
N SER A 196 -17.00 -19.06 11.19
CA SER A 196 -18.42 -18.79 11.02
C SER A 196 -19.29 -20.04 10.80
N GLY A 197 -18.67 -21.18 10.50
CA GLY A 197 -19.35 -22.44 10.19
C GLY A 197 -19.90 -22.53 8.77
N LEU A 198 -19.63 -21.54 7.90
CA LEU A 198 -19.92 -21.69 6.46
C LEU A 198 -19.04 -22.80 5.86
N PRO A 199 -19.61 -23.73 5.07
CA PRO A 199 -18.84 -24.67 4.27
C PRO A 199 -17.87 -23.96 3.31
N MET A 200 -16.72 -24.60 3.03
CA MET A 200 -15.74 -24.15 2.01
C MET A 200 -16.22 -24.47 0.57
N GLU A 201 -17.53 -24.40 0.36
CA GLU A 201 -18.24 -24.75 -0.87
C GLU A 201 -19.58 -24.00 -0.89
N PHE A 202 -19.92 -23.35 -1.99
CA PHE A 202 -21.20 -22.65 -2.16
C PHE A 202 -22.37 -23.66 -2.26
N PRO A 203 -23.63 -23.23 -2.05
CA PRO A 203 -24.79 -24.12 -2.11
C PRO A 203 -25.00 -24.86 -3.44
N ASP A 204 -24.41 -24.37 -4.53
CA ASP A 204 -24.45 -24.99 -5.86
C ASP A 204 -23.27 -25.95 -6.15
N GLY A 205 -22.39 -26.16 -5.17
CA GLY A 205 -21.26 -27.09 -5.25
C GLY A 205 -19.94 -26.48 -5.71
N GLU A 206 -19.92 -25.18 -6.08
CA GLU A 206 -18.67 -24.49 -6.42
C GLU A 206 -17.80 -24.34 -5.16
N LYS A 207 -16.54 -24.76 -5.24
CA LYS A 207 -15.60 -24.71 -4.10
C LYS A 207 -14.76 -23.45 -4.12
N TYR A 208 -14.35 -23.01 -2.94
CA TYR A 208 -13.35 -21.96 -2.76
C TYR A 208 -12.33 -22.39 -1.72
N GLU A 209 -11.16 -21.75 -1.74
CA GLU A 209 -10.06 -22.05 -0.82
C GLU A 209 -9.55 -20.75 -0.20
N LEU A 210 -9.25 -20.78 1.09
CA LEU A 210 -8.66 -19.64 1.78
C LEU A 210 -7.34 -20.07 2.42
N ILE A 211 -6.33 -19.20 2.34
CA ILE A 211 -5.03 -19.38 2.99
C ILE A 211 -4.74 -18.19 3.89
N TYR A 212 -3.88 -18.35 4.90
CA TYR A 212 -3.41 -17.26 5.76
C TYR A 212 -1.95 -17.49 6.17
N PRO A 213 -1.17 -16.42 6.40
CA PRO A 213 0.22 -16.56 6.79
C PRO A 213 0.34 -16.72 8.31
N GLU A 214 1.20 -17.65 8.73
CA GLU A 214 1.83 -17.66 10.06
C GLU A 214 3.28 -17.21 9.92
N VAL A 215 3.68 -16.21 10.69
CA VAL A 215 5.00 -15.60 10.57
C VAL A 215 5.75 -15.66 11.89
N SER A 216 7.01 -16.08 11.80
CA SER A 216 7.93 -16.08 12.92
C SER A 216 9.27 -15.45 12.53
N ILE A 217 9.95 -14.88 13.52
CA ILE A 217 11.30 -14.36 13.37
C ILE A 217 12.13 -15.01 14.45
N ALA A 218 13.22 -15.68 14.09
CA ALA A 218 14.13 -16.26 15.06
C ALA A 218 14.75 -15.15 15.93
N GLN A 219 14.81 -15.35 17.26
CA GLN A 219 15.36 -14.33 18.15
C GLN A 219 16.82 -13.98 17.81
N SER A 220 17.58 -14.96 17.30
CA SER A 220 18.96 -14.76 16.82
C SER A 220 19.08 -13.86 15.59
N ALA A 221 17.99 -13.65 14.84
CA ALA A 221 17.95 -12.79 13.67
C ALA A 221 17.95 -11.29 14.01
N PHE A 222 17.65 -10.93 15.26
CA PHE A 222 17.69 -9.54 15.70
C PHE A 222 19.11 -9.11 16.02
N ASN A 223 19.60 -8.11 15.28
CA ASN A 223 20.87 -7.44 15.53
C ASN A 223 20.66 -6.17 16.37
N THR A 224 19.93 -6.30 17.47
CA THR A 224 19.60 -5.19 18.39
C THR A 224 20.08 -5.49 19.81
N SER A 225 20.27 -4.44 20.61
CA SER A 225 20.70 -4.54 22.01
C SER A 225 19.79 -3.65 22.89
N PRO A 226 18.88 -4.23 23.70
CA PRO A 226 18.64 -5.67 23.86
C PRO A 226 18.02 -6.30 22.60
N ARG A 227 18.11 -7.63 22.50
CA ARG A 227 17.30 -8.40 21.56
C ARG A 227 15.87 -8.50 22.11
N PRO A 228 14.83 -8.34 21.28
CA PRO A 228 13.46 -8.42 21.75
C PRO A 228 13.14 -9.82 22.27
N THR A 229 12.29 -9.87 23.29
CA THR A 229 11.63 -11.07 23.82
C THR A 229 10.13 -10.83 23.81
N ASN A 230 9.32 -11.89 23.92
CA ASN A 230 7.85 -11.78 23.96
C ASN A 230 7.28 -10.92 22.82
N TYR A 231 7.48 -11.36 21.58
CA TYR A 231 6.98 -10.67 20.40
C TYR A 231 6.18 -11.61 19.51
N ALA A 232 5.22 -11.05 18.78
CA ALA A 232 4.49 -11.71 17.71
C ALA A 232 4.65 -10.91 16.42
N VAL A 233 4.42 -11.57 15.29
CA VAL A 233 4.62 -10.99 13.95
C VAL A 233 3.38 -11.20 13.09
N ARG A 234 3.02 -10.18 12.33
CA ARG A 234 2.02 -10.23 11.26
C ARG A 234 2.59 -9.62 9.99
N LEU A 235 1.98 -9.95 8.86
CA LEU A 235 2.29 -9.32 7.58
C LEU A 235 1.31 -8.18 7.32
N GLU A 236 1.85 -7.10 6.76
CA GLU A 236 1.07 -6.07 6.10
C GLU A 236 1.69 -5.77 4.74
N SER A 237 0.97 -6.06 3.66
CA SER A 237 1.31 -5.71 2.30
C SER A 237 1.01 -4.24 2.00
N THR A 238 1.63 -3.74 0.96
CA THR A 238 1.40 -2.42 0.39
C THR A 238 0.04 -2.29 -0.29
N ILE A 239 -0.45 -1.06 -0.37
CA ILE A 239 -1.68 -0.70 -1.10
C ILE A 239 -1.28 -0.07 -2.44
N GLY A 240 -2.08 -0.26 -3.49
CA GLY A 240 -1.90 0.47 -4.75
C GLY A 240 -1.93 1.99 -4.54
N VAL A 241 -1.11 2.72 -5.30
CA VAL A 241 -0.87 4.17 -5.12
C VAL A 241 -1.65 5.07 -6.09
N ASN A 242 -2.32 4.46 -7.07
CA ASN A 242 -3.12 5.16 -8.08
C ASN A 242 -4.29 5.94 -7.46
N GLY A 243 -4.47 7.20 -7.89
CA GLY A 243 -5.54 8.09 -7.42
C GLY A 243 -5.40 8.59 -5.98
N THR A 244 -4.26 8.42 -5.33
CA THR A 244 -4.07 8.86 -3.93
C THR A 244 -4.20 10.38 -3.75
N GLY A 245 -3.83 11.19 -4.76
CA GLY A 245 -4.07 12.64 -4.78
C GLY A 245 -5.56 13.02 -4.71
N LEU A 246 -6.44 12.22 -5.33
CA LEU A 246 -7.90 12.42 -5.29
C LEU A 246 -8.47 12.10 -3.89
N LEU A 247 -7.90 11.10 -3.21
CA LEU A 247 -8.29 10.77 -1.83
C LEU A 247 -7.86 11.86 -0.84
N ASP A 248 -6.71 12.48 -1.08
CA ASP A 248 -6.25 13.64 -0.31
C ASP A 248 -7.19 14.84 -0.50
N ALA A 249 -7.70 15.02 -1.72
CA ALA A 249 -8.63 16.10 -2.08
C ALA A 249 -10.04 15.99 -1.47
N ILE A 250 -10.37 14.86 -0.82
CA ILE A 250 -11.65 14.70 -0.09
C ILE A 250 -11.67 15.64 1.14
N PRO A 251 -12.71 16.45 1.36
CA PRO A 251 -12.78 17.32 2.53
C PRO A 251 -12.79 16.54 3.84
N ASN A 252 -12.07 17.02 4.86
CA ASN A 252 -12.10 16.46 6.22
C ASN A 252 -13.53 16.32 6.76
N ASP A 253 -14.36 17.34 6.56
CA ASP A 253 -15.75 17.36 7.04
C ASP A 253 -16.63 16.31 6.34
N SER A 254 -16.31 15.95 5.08
CA SER A 254 -17.01 14.88 4.38
C SER A 254 -16.71 13.52 5.03
N ILE A 255 -15.46 13.27 5.43
CA ILE A 255 -15.10 12.04 6.16
C ILE A 255 -15.75 12.05 7.54
N LYS A 256 -15.71 13.17 8.27
CA LYS A 256 -16.42 13.32 9.55
C LYS A 256 -17.91 13.01 9.42
N ALA A 257 -18.56 13.53 8.38
CA ALA A 257 -19.96 13.27 8.10
C ALA A 257 -20.24 11.79 7.80
N GLN A 258 -19.32 11.08 7.14
CA GLN A 258 -19.44 9.64 6.93
C GLN A 258 -19.38 8.87 8.25
N TYR A 259 -18.45 9.20 9.16
CA TYR A 259 -18.43 8.61 10.51
C TYR A 259 -19.73 8.90 11.29
N ALA A 260 -20.19 10.15 11.29
CA ALA A 260 -21.44 10.54 11.95
C ALA A 260 -22.65 9.77 11.41
N LYS A 261 -22.72 9.60 10.07
CA LYS A 261 -23.78 8.84 9.41
C LYS A 261 -23.77 7.37 9.84
N THR A 262 -22.59 6.75 9.87
CA THR A 262 -22.42 5.36 10.31
C THR A 262 -22.78 5.19 11.78
N ALA A 263 -22.28 6.07 12.66
CA ALA A 263 -22.61 6.07 14.08
C ALA A 263 -24.12 6.21 14.32
N ALA A 264 -24.77 7.16 13.66
CA ALA A 264 -26.20 7.37 13.78
C ALA A 264 -27.03 6.17 13.29
N PHE A 265 -26.55 5.42 12.28
CA PHE A 265 -27.20 4.18 11.85
C PHE A 265 -27.19 3.12 12.95
N PHE A 266 -26.02 2.87 13.56
CA PHE A 266 -25.91 1.87 14.64
C PHE A 266 -26.70 2.30 15.88
N GLN A 267 -26.65 3.58 16.24
CA GLN A 267 -27.43 4.13 17.34
C GLN A 267 -28.94 3.93 17.12
N ARG A 268 -29.48 4.28 15.94
CA ARG A 268 -30.91 4.08 15.64
C ARG A 268 -31.30 2.61 15.56
N SER A 269 -30.35 1.73 15.26
CA SER A 269 -30.55 0.28 15.26
C SER A 269 -30.47 -0.34 16.67
N GLY A 270 -30.27 0.47 17.72
CA GLY A 270 -30.13 0.00 19.09
C GLY A 270 -28.84 -0.79 19.34
N MET A 271 -27.82 -0.59 18.49
CA MET A 271 -26.54 -1.27 18.56
C MET A 271 -25.50 -0.39 19.26
N ASP A 272 -24.50 -1.02 19.89
CA ASP A 272 -23.37 -0.29 20.47
C ASP A 272 -22.49 0.32 19.37
N VAL A 273 -22.53 1.65 19.26
CA VAL A 273 -21.74 2.40 18.27
C VAL A 273 -20.24 2.12 18.43
N GLY A 274 -19.74 1.96 19.66
CA GLY A 274 -18.31 1.75 19.91
C GLY A 274 -17.79 0.40 19.43
N GLU A 275 -18.67 -0.58 19.22
CA GLU A 275 -18.28 -1.86 18.60
C GLU A 275 -18.12 -1.71 17.08
N TYR A 276 -18.98 -0.93 16.43
CA TYR A 276 -19.04 -0.84 14.97
C TYR A 276 -18.31 0.34 14.36
N VAL A 277 -18.10 1.42 15.12
CA VAL A 277 -17.34 2.59 14.72
C VAL A 277 -16.14 2.70 15.63
N ASN A 278 -14.93 2.64 15.07
CA ASN A 278 -13.71 2.54 15.85
C ASN A 278 -13.61 3.66 16.92
N PRO A 279 -13.63 3.32 18.23
CA PRO A 279 -13.63 4.30 19.30
C PRO A 279 -12.30 5.05 19.42
N ALA A 280 -11.22 4.56 18.80
CA ALA A 280 -9.98 5.33 18.65
C ALA A 280 -10.16 6.53 17.72
N PHE A 281 -11.23 6.59 16.92
CA PHE A 281 -11.52 7.66 15.97
C PHE A 281 -12.81 8.39 16.28
N TRP A 282 -13.84 7.73 16.80
CA TRP A 282 -15.16 8.32 17.06
C TRP A 282 -15.61 8.16 18.51
N ASP A 283 -15.97 9.26 19.16
CA ASP A 283 -16.64 9.24 20.46
C ASP A 283 -18.16 9.18 20.24
N ALA A 284 -18.75 8.03 20.56
CA ALA A 284 -20.19 7.82 20.42
C ALA A 284 -21.03 8.73 21.32
N THR A 285 -20.51 9.13 22.48
CA THR A 285 -21.22 10.00 23.45
C THR A 285 -21.17 11.45 22.99
N ALA A 286 -19.99 11.91 22.58
CA ALA A 286 -19.83 13.27 22.04
C ALA A 286 -20.40 13.41 20.62
N ASN A 287 -20.63 12.29 19.93
CA ASN A 287 -21.01 12.24 18.51
C ASN A 287 -20.06 13.07 17.63
N ASP A 288 -18.76 12.93 17.91
CA ASP A 288 -17.67 13.63 17.23
C ASP A 288 -16.41 12.76 17.19
N PHE A 289 -15.43 13.19 16.40
CA PHE A 289 -14.11 12.61 16.37
C PHE A 289 -13.38 12.76 17.70
N THR A 290 -12.68 11.70 18.08
CA THR A 290 -11.67 11.74 19.15
C THR A 290 -10.41 12.45 18.66
N PRO A 291 -9.45 12.78 19.56
CA PRO A 291 -8.12 13.21 19.16
C PRO A 291 -7.40 12.21 18.25
N GLY A 292 -7.71 10.91 18.36
CA GLY A 292 -7.08 9.85 17.58
C GLY A 292 -7.43 9.87 16.08
N ALA A 293 -8.55 10.48 15.69
CA ALA A 293 -8.92 10.64 14.28
C ALA A 293 -8.10 11.71 13.55
N TRP A 294 -7.58 12.67 14.29
CA TRP A 294 -6.83 13.77 13.72
C TRP A 294 -5.36 13.37 13.60
N TYR A 295 -4.85 13.48 12.39
CA TYR A 295 -3.43 13.59 12.12
C TYR A 295 -3.02 15.01 12.45
N SER A 296 -2.24 15.17 13.50
CA SER A 296 -1.46 16.39 13.69
C SER A 296 -0.23 16.29 12.80
N VAL A 297 -0.08 17.31 11.97
CA VAL A 297 1.20 17.67 11.39
C VAL A 297 2.11 18.19 12.53
N ALA A 298 2.57 17.27 13.41
CA ALA A 298 3.86 17.29 14.14
C ALA A 298 3.85 16.47 15.46
N ASN A 299 4.76 15.50 15.54
CA ASN A 299 5.50 15.11 16.76
C ASN A 299 6.87 15.83 16.78
N GLY A 300 6.84 17.16 16.60
CA GLY A 300 7.94 18.05 16.99
C GLY A 300 9.17 18.19 16.09
N ARG A 301 9.17 17.83 14.80
CA ARG A 301 10.38 18.05 13.97
C ARG A 301 10.20 18.66 12.56
N LEU A 302 9.02 18.60 11.95
CA LEU A 302 8.88 18.95 10.52
C LEU A 302 7.67 19.80 10.13
N ALA A 303 6.59 19.73 10.89
CA ALA A 303 5.28 19.97 10.32
C ALA A 303 4.61 21.27 10.84
N ALA A 304 5.32 22.04 11.67
CA ALA A 304 4.91 23.36 12.14
C ALA A 304 5.07 24.49 11.09
N THR A 305 5.70 24.23 9.94
CA THR A 305 6.01 25.28 8.94
C THR A 305 5.40 25.04 7.55
N GLY A 306 4.52 24.04 7.41
CA GLY A 306 3.87 23.75 6.13
C GLY A 306 2.89 24.83 5.66
N LYS A 307 2.54 24.77 4.38
CA LYS A 307 1.63 25.70 3.71
C LYS A 307 0.48 24.96 3.04
N TYR A 308 -0.63 25.65 2.90
CA TYR A 308 -1.71 25.22 2.03
C TYR A 308 -1.37 25.47 0.55
N ALA A 309 -2.19 24.93 -0.36
CA ALA A 309 -1.99 25.09 -1.80
C ALA A 309 -2.05 26.56 -2.25
N ASP A 310 -2.88 27.38 -1.59
CA ASP A 310 -2.94 28.84 -1.75
C ASP A 310 -1.73 29.60 -1.13
N ASN A 311 -0.76 28.86 -0.58
CA ASN A 311 0.43 29.35 0.13
C ASN A 311 0.15 30.07 1.46
N SER A 312 -1.07 30.01 1.98
CA SER A 312 -1.34 30.42 3.36
C SER A 312 -0.70 29.45 4.36
N ASN A 313 -0.37 29.94 5.56
CA ASN A 313 0.29 29.13 6.58
C ASN A 313 -0.69 28.10 7.16
N ALA A 314 -0.20 26.88 7.37
CA ALA A 314 -0.98 25.77 7.90
C ALA A 314 -0.71 25.53 9.41
N THR A 315 -0.61 26.59 10.20
CA THR A 315 -0.14 26.55 11.61
C THR A 315 -0.98 25.68 12.55
N ASP A 316 -2.30 25.59 12.29
CA ASP A 316 -3.25 24.82 13.10
C ASP A 316 -3.89 23.68 12.31
N ALA A 317 -3.25 23.26 11.21
CA ALA A 317 -3.86 22.32 10.30
C ALA A 317 -4.05 20.94 10.96
N LYS A 318 -5.29 20.46 10.95
CA LYS A 318 -5.65 19.10 11.35
C LYS A 318 -6.19 18.36 10.13
N PHE A 319 -5.67 17.17 9.90
CA PHE A 319 -6.12 16.33 8.79
C PHE A 319 -6.73 15.07 9.34
N VAL A 320 -7.87 14.63 8.79
CA VAL A 320 -8.45 13.35 9.20
C VAL A 320 -7.55 12.24 8.67
N LYS A 321 -7.14 11.32 9.55
CA LYS A 321 -6.39 10.13 9.14
C LYS A 321 -7.24 9.30 8.17
N ARG A 322 -6.69 9.00 7.00
CA ARG A 322 -7.42 8.37 5.88
C ARG A 322 -6.56 7.43 5.03
N PHE A 323 -5.25 7.43 5.24
CA PHE A 323 -4.28 6.63 4.51
C PHE A 323 -3.73 5.49 5.37
N THR A 324 -3.19 4.47 4.71
CA THR A 324 -2.70 3.18 5.27
C THR A 324 -3.82 2.30 5.83
N TYR A 325 -3.58 1.00 6.02
CA TYR A 325 -4.57 0.11 6.67
C TYR A 325 -4.85 0.52 8.12
N ALA A 326 -3.82 1.05 8.79
CA ALA A 326 -3.85 1.44 10.19
C ALA A 326 -4.44 2.85 10.44
N LEU A 327 -4.77 3.61 9.38
CA LEU A 327 -5.17 5.01 9.50
C LEU A 327 -4.17 5.82 10.34
N THR A 328 -2.90 5.84 9.93
CA THR A 328 -1.81 6.52 10.67
C THR A 328 -1.38 7.86 10.08
N ARG A 329 -1.97 8.25 8.94
CA ARG A 329 -1.59 9.43 8.15
C ARG A 329 -2.83 10.15 7.61
N GLY A 330 -2.77 11.48 7.57
CA GLY A 330 -3.89 12.33 7.11
C GLY A 330 -3.61 13.18 5.88
N THR A 331 -2.36 13.35 5.47
CA THR A 331 -1.97 14.07 4.23
C THR A 331 -1.10 13.17 3.37
N LEU A 332 -1.16 13.34 2.05
CA LEU A 332 -0.29 12.59 1.16
C LEU A 332 1.18 13.04 1.26
N GLN A 333 1.43 14.33 1.43
CA GLN A 333 2.77 14.94 1.43
C GLN A 333 3.60 14.64 2.71
N ASP A 334 3.00 14.07 3.75
CA ASP A 334 3.70 13.45 4.89
C ASP A 334 3.17 12.03 5.18
N GLY A 335 2.60 11.39 4.15
CA GLY A 335 1.86 10.14 4.26
C GLY A 335 2.49 8.98 3.46
N PRO A 336 1.67 8.07 2.90
CA PRO A 336 2.20 7.02 2.02
C PRO A 336 2.95 7.65 0.85
N GLY A 337 4.00 6.97 0.35
CA GLY A 337 4.91 7.52 -0.66
C GLY A 337 5.88 8.57 -0.10
N ALA A 338 5.38 9.75 0.30
CA ALA A 338 6.18 10.91 0.71
C ALA A 338 7.06 10.66 1.94
N ASN A 339 6.47 10.07 2.99
CA ASN A 339 7.19 9.65 4.18
C ASN A 339 7.84 8.27 3.96
N ALA A 340 7.27 7.45 3.08
CA ALA A 340 7.75 6.09 2.82
C ALA A 340 9.17 6.06 2.23
N ILE A 341 9.56 7.00 1.36
CA ILE A 341 10.96 7.08 0.89
C ILE A 341 11.92 7.07 2.08
N TRP A 342 11.68 7.92 3.08
CA TRP A 342 12.50 7.93 4.28
C TRP A 342 12.40 6.64 5.10
N ASN A 343 11.21 6.10 5.35
CA ASN A 343 11.05 4.89 6.18
C ASN A 343 11.56 3.60 5.51
N ILE A 344 11.59 3.57 4.18
CA ILE A 344 11.92 2.37 3.38
C ILE A 344 13.39 2.38 2.97
N THR A 345 13.90 3.51 2.47
CA THR A 345 15.27 3.60 1.93
C THR A 345 16.22 4.39 2.83
N ASN A 346 15.71 5.05 3.88
CA ASN A 346 16.46 5.97 4.76
C ASN A 346 17.00 7.24 4.07
N VAL A 347 16.56 7.54 2.85
CA VAL A 347 16.98 8.72 2.11
C VAL A 347 16.60 9.98 2.88
N SER A 348 17.63 10.77 3.24
CA SER A 348 17.46 12.00 3.99
C SER A 348 17.11 13.19 3.09
N ARG A 349 16.47 14.19 3.69
CA ARG A 349 16.07 15.44 3.02
C ARG A 349 16.46 16.64 3.87
N PRO A 350 16.58 17.87 3.32
CA PRO A 350 16.97 19.05 4.10
C PRO A 350 16.06 19.30 5.32
N ASP A 351 14.77 19.02 5.17
CA ASP A 351 13.77 19.14 6.22
C ASP A 351 13.77 17.90 7.15
N ARG A 352 14.32 16.77 6.71
CA ARG A 352 14.33 15.49 7.42
C ARG A 352 15.75 14.95 7.60
N PRO A 353 16.49 15.45 8.60
CA PRO A 353 17.91 15.14 8.77
C PRO A 353 18.16 13.96 9.72
N TYR A 354 17.21 13.04 9.92
CA TYR A 354 17.33 11.95 10.90
C TYR A 354 17.23 10.61 10.21
N LEU A 355 17.90 9.59 10.73
CA LEU A 355 17.74 8.22 10.23
C LEU A 355 16.46 7.59 10.75
N TYR A 356 15.84 6.75 9.92
CA TYR A 356 14.81 5.83 10.35
C TYR A 356 15.47 4.54 10.90
N SER A 357 15.85 4.61 12.17
CA SER A 357 16.56 3.55 12.89
C SER A 357 16.10 3.47 14.36
N THR A 358 16.74 2.65 15.18
CA THR A 358 16.51 2.61 16.63
C THR A 358 17.81 2.75 17.41
N SER A 359 17.73 3.30 18.62
CA SER A 359 18.87 3.34 19.55
C SER A 359 19.38 1.94 19.91
N ALA A 360 18.50 0.93 19.93
CA ALA A 360 18.85 -0.46 20.22
C ALA A 360 19.72 -1.08 19.11
N TRP A 361 19.40 -0.81 17.83
CA TRP A 361 20.23 -1.22 16.70
C TRP A 361 21.55 -0.44 16.66
N ALA A 362 21.50 0.87 16.86
CA ALA A 362 22.71 1.70 16.91
C ALA A 362 23.70 1.22 17.97
N LYS A 363 23.20 0.85 19.16
CA LYS A 363 24.00 0.25 20.23
C LYS A 363 24.62 -1.08 19.79
N ALA A 364 23.83 -1.99 19.23
CA ALA A 364 24.33 -3.29 18.78
C ALA A 364 25.45 -3.16 17.74
N MET A 365 25.31 -2.24 16.77
CA MET A 365 26.34 -2.00 15.76
C MET A 365 27.61 -1.40 16.36
N SER A 366 27.48 -0.50 17.35
CA SER A 366 28.64 0.09 18.05
C SER A 366 29.40 -0.89 18.94
N GLU A 367 28.78 -1.99 19.34
CA GLU A 367 29.41 -3.04 20.18
C GLU A 367 29.90 -4.23 19.34
N ASN A 368 29.62 -4.24 18.04
CA ASN A 368 29.99 -5.33 17.14
C ASN A 368 31.46 -5.21 16.70
N LYS A 369 32.28 -6.19 17.09
CA LYS A 369 33.72 -6.20 16.82
C LYS A 369 34.06 -6.23 15.33
N ASP A 370 33.28 -6.93 14.51
CA ASP A 370 33.53 -7.02 13.07
C ASP A 370 33.19 -5.70 12.37
N VAL A 371 32.13 -5.02 12.82
CA VAL A 371 31.77 -3.67 12.35
C VAL A 371 32.91 -2.70 12.67
N ILE A 372 33.37 -2.66 13.92
CA ILE A 372 34.47 -1.78 14.35
C ILE A 372 35.74 -2.08 13.57
N ALA A 373 36.12 -3.37 13.43
CA ALA A 373 37.33 -3.77 12.73
C ALA A 373 37.31 -3.35 11.25
N LYS A 374 36.16 -3.50 10.57
CA LYS A 374 36.00 -3.07 9.17
C LYS A 374 36.06 -1.55 9.02
N ILE A 375 35.46 -0.79 9.93
CA ILE A 375 35.54 0.68 9.93
C ILE A 375 36.98 1.14 10.19
N LYS A 376 37.67 0.53 11.16
CA LYS A 376 39.08 0.82 11.48
C LYS A 376 40.02 0.55 10.30
N ALA A 377 39.68 -0.42 9.45
CA ALA A 377 40.42 -0.72 8.23
C ALA A 377 40.15 0.26 7.07
N ASP A 378 39.11 1.10 7.17
CA ASP A 378 38.76 2.13 6.19
C ASP A 378 38.77 3.54 6.82
N PRO A 379 39.93 4.24 6.76
CA PRO A 379 40.05 5.62 7.24
C PRO A 379 39.15 6.64 6.53
N THR A 380 38.53 6.28 5.40
CA THR A 380 37.60 7.17 4.68
C THR A 380 36.16 7.04 5.17
N SER A 381 35.88 6.07 6.03
CA SER A 381 34.56 5.87 6.60
C SER A 381 34.12 7.08 7.44
N PRO A 382 32.87 7.56 7.28
CA PRO A 382 32.34 8.64 8.13
C PRO A 382 32.25 8.23 9.61
N TYR A 383 32.38 6.93 9.91
CA TYR A 383 32.37 6.38 11.26
C TYR A 383 33.77 6.15 11.84
N HIS A 384 34.84 6.46 11.09
CA HIS A 384 36.23 6.18 11.51
C HIS A 384 36.66 6.99 12.74
N ALA A 385 36.09 8.18 12.95
CA ALA A 385 36.44 9.07 14.05
C ALA A 385 37.96 9.28 14.20
N ASP A 386 38.53 9.01 15.37
CA ASP A 386 39.96 9.11 15.65
C ASP A 386 40.76 7.81 15.36
N GLY A 387 40.12 6.78 14.82
CA GLY A 387 40.71 5.47 14.49
C GLY A 387 40.91 4.53 15.68
N THR A 388 40.56 4.97 16.91
CA THR A 388 40.51 4.09 18.08
C THR A 388 39.23 3.26 18.07
N GLU A 389 39.21 2.12 18.77
CA GLU A 389 38.00 1.29 18.83
C GLU A 389 36.89 2.01 19.59
N GLU A 390 37.26 2.76 20.63
CA GLU A 390 36.35 3.59 21.44
C GLU A 390 35.77 4.74 20.63
N GLY A 391 36.60 5.46 19.86
CA GLY A 391 36.14 6.57 19.02
C GLY A 391 35.22 6.10 17.88
N ILE A 392 35.55 4.97 17.25
CA ILE A 392 34.69 4.34 16.24
C ILE A 392 33.36 3.90 16.86
N ALA A 393 33.38 3.24 18.02
CA ALA A 393 32.17 2.82 18.71
C ALA A 393 31.28 4.01 19.07
N ASP A 394 31.85 5.12 19.57
CA ASP A 394 31.11 6.36 19.86
C ASP A 394 30.48 6.95 18.59
N ALA A 395 31.24 7.05 17.48
CA ALA A 395 30.70 7.54 16.22
C ALA A 395 29.58 6.66 15.68
N VAL A 396 29.75 5.34 15.65
CA VAL A 396 28.70 4.40 15.22
C VAL A 396 27.46 4.52 16.10
N ARG A 397 27.63 4.55 17.44
CA ARG A 397 26.51 4.61 18.38
C ARG A 397 25.63 5.83 18.17
N ASN A 398 26.26 6.96 17.87
CA ASN A 398 25.57 8.25 17.82
C ASN A 398 25.12 8.61 16.41
N LEU A 399 25.91 8.36 15.36
CA LEU A 399 25.50 8.63 13.98
C LEU A 399 24.32 7.75 13.57
N LEU A 400 24.26 6.49 14.03
CA LEU A 400 23.13 5.59 13.76
C LEU A 400 21.91 5.84 14.66
N ASP A 401 22.00 6.67 15.70
CA ASP A 401 20.87 6.94 16.60
C ASP A 401 19.80 7.80 15.90
N PRO A 402 18.50 7.45 15.97
CA PRO A 402 17.44 8.20 15.30
C PRO A 402 17.25 9.63 15.84
N LYS A 403 17.91 9.97 16.96
CA LYS A 403 17.85 11.30 17.56
C LYS A 403 18.91 12.25 17.01
N THR A 404 19.91 11.75 16.29
CA THR A 404 21.04 12.55 15.78
C THR A 404 20.68 13.23 14.46
N ASN A 405 20.80 14.56 14.45
CA ASN A 405 20.72 15.34 13.21
C ASN A 405 21.97 15.04 12.37
N GLN A 406 21.77 14.42 11.21
CA GLN A 406 22.84 13.95 10.33
C GLN A 406 23.61 15.11 9.67
N PHE A 407 23.04 16.33 9.62
CA PHE A 407 23.66 17.48 8.96
C PHE A 407 24.31 18.45 9.95
N ASP A 408 23.97 18.35 11.24
CA ASP A 408 24.50 19.19 12.31
C ASP A 408 24.75 18.35 13.57
N ASN A 409 25.97 17.80 13.64
CA ASN A 409 26.45 17.05 14.79
C ASN A 409 28.00 17.13 14.91
N LYS A 410 28.55 16.53 15.97
CA LYS A 410 30.00 16.59 16.25
C LYS A 410 30.82 15.47 15.62
N TRP A 411 30.19 14.42 15.09
CA TRP A 411 30.87 13.21 14.61
C TRP A 411 31.14 13.27 13.11
N HIS A 412 30.10 13.53 12.31
CA HIS A 412 30.19 13.67 10.87
C HIS A 412 28.96 14.42 10.32
N ASN A 413 29.20 15.49 9.58
CA ASN A 413 28.12 16.26 8.95
C ASN A 413 27.89 15.76 7.53
N PHE A 414 26.85 14.93 7.36
CA PHE A 414 26.37 14.50 6.07
C PHE A 414 25.69 15.64 5.32
N THR A 415 25.47 15.44 4.03
CA THR A 415 24.63 16.30 3.19
C THR A 415 23.31 15.59 2.91
N PRO A 416 22.19 16.33 2.71
CA PRO A 416 20.94 15.72 2.26
C PRO A 416 21.13 14.84 1.02
N ASP A 417 20.49 13.67 1.06
CA ASP A 417 20.56 12.70 -0.05
C ASP A 417 19.67 13.13 -1.21
N GLN A 418 18.47 13.57 -0.88
CA GLN A 418 17.46 14.09 -1.79
C GLN A 418 17.33 15.60 -1.65
N THR A 419 17.28 16.33 -2.77
CA THR A 419 17.06 17.78 -2.78
C THR A 419 15.59 18.15 -2.57
N ALA A 420 15.34 19.42 -2.24
CA ALA A 420 13.99 19.98 -2.18
C ALA A 420 13.24 19.87 -3.53
N ASP A 421 13.95 20.02 -4.64
CA ASP A 421 13.37 19.91 -5.99
C ASP A 421 12.99 18.47 -6.32
N GLN A 422 13.87 17.51 -6.03
CA GLN A 422 13.56 16.08 -6.16
C GLN A 422 12.34 15.69 -5.31
N PHE A 423 12.24 16.19 -4.08
CA PHE A 423 11.06 15.93 -3.25
C PHE A 423 9.78 16.55 -3.82
N TYR A 424 9.87 17.76 -4.38
CA TYR A 424 8.76 18.38 -5.08
C TYR A 424 8.31 17.53 -6.29
N GLU A 425 9.24 17.07 -7.14
CA GLU A 425 8.97 16.24 -8.31
C GLU A 425 8.27 14.93 -7.92
N LEU A 426 8.76 14.26 -6.87
CA LEU A 426 8.10 13.09 -6.29
C LEU A 426 6.66 13.39 -5.84
N MET A 427 6.42 14.58 -5.28
CA MET A 427 5.06 14.97 -4.85
C MET A 427 4.14 15.31 -6.02
N VAL A 428 4.70 15.84 -7.12
CA VAL A 428 3.96 15.99 -8.38
C VAL A 428 3.56 14.62 -8.90
N TRP A 429 4.51 13.68 -8.97
CA TRP A 429 4.24 12.30 -9.36
C TRP A 429 3.17 11.65 -8.50
N HIS A 430 3.35 11.65 -7.17
CA HIS A 430 2.47 10.89 -6.27
C HIS A 430 1.03 11.43 -6.26
N ARG A 431 0.86 12.76 -6.26
CA ARG A 431 -0.48 13.35 -6.43
C ARG A 431 -1.01 13.13 -7.84
N GLY A 432 -0.13 13.11 -8.83
CA GLY A 432 -0.43 13.10 -10.26
C GLY A 432 -0.81 11.74 -10.85
N LEU A 433 -0.72 10.64 -10.09
CA LEU A 433 -1.10 9.30 -10.56
C LEU A 433 -2.60 9.19 -10.80
N ALA A 434 -2.97 8.84 -12.03
CA ALA A 434 -4.35 8.73 -12.46
C ALA A 434 -5.04 7.46 -11.94
N VAL A 435 -6.37 7.46 -12.03
CA VAL A 435 -7.19 6.27 -11.90
C VAL A 435 -7.59 5.80 -13.30
N PRO A 436 -7.34 4.54 -13.69
CA PRO A 436 -7.84 4.00 -14.95
C PRO A 436 -9.36 4.13 -15.04
N ARG A 437 -9.89 4.50 -16.19
CA ARG A 437 -11.34 4.57 -16.40
C ARG A 437 -12.03 3.23 -16.11
N ALA A 438 -13.30 3.29 -15.73
CA ALA A 438 -14.12 2.10 -15.62
C ALA A 438 -14.35 1.48 -17.02
N ARG A 439 -14.68 0.20 -17.03
CA ARG A 439 -14.70 -0.67 -18.22
C ARG A 439 -16.03 -1.41 -18.29
N ASN A 440 -16.48 -1.76 -19.48
CA ASN A 440 -17.61 -2.65 -19.73
C ASN A 440 -18.93 -2.27 -19.01
N LEU A 441 -19.19 -0.99 -18.71
CA LEU A 441 -20.42 -0.60 -17.99
C LEU A 441 -21.70 -0.82 -18.84
N ASN A 442 -21.54 -0.99 -20.15
CA ASN A 442 -22.61 -1.39 -21.08
C ASN A 442 -22.96 -2.89 -21.01
N ASP A 443 -22.13 -3.71 -20.37
CA ASP A 443 -22.34 -5.15 -20.23
C ASP A 443 -23.44 -5.45 -19.19
N LYS A 444 -24.46 -6.21 -19.59
CA LYS A 444 -25.61 -6.55 -18.73
C LYS A 444 -25.21 -7.30 -17.46
N ALA A 445 -24.17 -8.13 -17.51
CA ALA A 445 -23.68 -8.84 -16.32
C ALA A 445 -22.96 -7.88 -15.36
N VAL A 446 -22.26 -6.86 -15.86
CA VAL A 446 -21.67 -5.81 -15.01
C VAL A 446 -22.78 -4.98 -14.33
N GLN A 447 -23.83 -4.64 -15.07
CA GLN A 447 -25.01 -3.94 -14.54
C GLN A 447 -25.72 -4.77 -13.46
N ARG A 448 -25.93 -6.05 -13.71
CA ARG A 448 -26.46 -7.00 -12.71
C ARG A 448 -25.54 -7.08 -11.49
N GLY A 449 -24.24 -7.19 -11.70
CA GLY A 449 -23.24 -7.25 -10.64
C GLY A 449 -23.27 -6.03 -9.72
N LYS A 450 -23.34 -4.83 -10.28
CA LYS A 450 -23.52 -3.60 -9.51
C LYS A 450 -24.82 -3.63 -8.71
N GLN A 451 -25.93 -4.00 -9.33
CA GLN A 451 -27.22 -4.08 -8.66
C GLN A 451 -27.13 -5.01 -7.43
N VAL A 452 -26.64 -6.24 -7.63
CA VAL A 452 -26.51 -7.24 -6.57
C VAL A 452 -25.53 -6.75 -5.49
N PHE A 453 -24.39 -6.16 -5.85
CA PHE A 453 -23.42 -5.59 -4.92
C PHE A 453 -24.05 -4.55 -3.98
N MET A 454 -24.94 -3.70 -4.50
CA MET A 454 -25.69 -2.73 -3.71
C MET A 454 -26.74 -3.41 -2.83
N GLU A 455 -27.52 -4.35 -3.39
CA GLU A 455 -28.64 -5.06 -2.71
C GLU A 455 -28.17 -5.92 -1.53
N ILE A 456 -27.03 -6.62 -1.67
CA ILE A 456 -26.51 -7.49 -0.60
C ILE A 456 -25.82 -6.69 0.51
N GLY A 457 -25.48 -5.43 0.26
CA GLY A 457 -24.98 -4.49 1.26
C GLY A 457 -23.46 -4.27 1.25
N CYS A 458 -22.73 -4.75 0.23
CA CYS A 458 -21.29 -4.50 0.09
C CYS A 458 -20.95 -3.01 0.09
N ALA A 459 -21.82 -2.20 -0.54
CA ALA A 459 -21.68 -0.75 -0.63
C ALA A 459 -21.82 0.00 0.71
N THR A 460 -22.12 -0.68 1.81
CA THR A 460 -22.16 -0.08 3.16
C THR A 460 -20.77 0.40 3.58
N CYS A 461 -19.74 -0.44 3.39
CA CYS A 461 -18.34 -0.07 3.65
C CYS A 461 -17.65 0.36 2.35
N HIS A 462 -17.96 -0.31 1.22
CA HIS A 462 -17.46 0.08 -0.10
C HIS A 462 -18.31 1.20 -0.72
N ARG A 463 -18.42 2.32 0.01
CA ARG A 463 -19.21 3.48 -0.39
C ARG A 463 -18.78 3.96 -1.79
N PRO A 464 -19.69 3.97 -2.79
CA PRO A 464 -19.29 4.22 -4.18
C PRO A 464 -18.61 5.59 -4.38
N THR A 465 -19.27 6.67 -3.99
CA THR A 465 -18.99 8.00 -4.55
C THR A 465 -18.57 9.03 -3.51
N TRP A 466 -17.53 9.80 -3.76
CA TRP A 466 -17.16 11.00 -2.99
C TRP A 466 -17.17 12.25 -3.87
N LYS A 467 -17.17 13.43 -3.22
CA LYS A 467 -16.85 14.69 -3.87
C LYS A 467 -15.55 15.22 -3.29
N THR A 468 -14.60 15.60 -4.15
CA THR A 468 -13.45 16.37 -3.72
C THR A 468 -13.88 17.82 -3.44
N GLY A 469 -13.17 18.51 -2.55
CA GLY A 469 -13.45 19.91 -2.25
C GLY A 469 -12.69 20.84 -3.18
N LYS A 470 -12.31 22.01 -2.67
CA LYS A 470 -11.39 22.95 -3.35
C LYS A 470 -9.96 22.41 -3.51
N ASP A 471 -9.64 21.29 -2.86
CA ASP A 471 -8.30 20.69 -2.82
C ASP A 471 -7.19 21.65 -2.36
N ASN A 472 -7.46 22.41 -1.29
CA ASN A 472 -6.44 23.25 -0.64
C ASN A 472 -5.53 22.37 0.23
N TYR A 473 -4.82 21.43 -0.40
CA TYR A 473 -3.96 20.44 0.23
C TYR A 473 -2.82 21.09 1.03
N TRP A 474 -2.20 20.30 1.91
CA TRP A 474 -1.02 20.71 2.65
C TRP A 474 0.25 20.26 1.97
N LYS A 475 1.28 21.11 1.99
CA LYS A 475 2.64 20.78 1.56
C LYS A 475 3.66 21.26 2.59
N PRO A 476 4.77 20.52 2.80
CA PRO A 476 5.86 20.99 3.65
C PRO A 476 6.56 22.19 3.02
N GLU A 477 7.19 23.02 3.84
CA GLU A 477 7.85 24.26 3.43
C GLU A 477 8.93 24.04 2.37
N VAL A 478 9.59 22.87 2.40
CA VAL A 478 10.62 22.46 1.44
C VAL A 478 10.10 22.40 0.00
N CYS A 479 8.79 22.25 -0.22
CA CYS A 479 8.19 22.34 -1.56
C CYS A 479 8.08 23.80 -2.08
N GLY A 480 8.31 24.79 -1.23
CA GLY A 480 8.22 26.22 -1.56
C GLY A 480 6.85 26.63 -2.09
N THR A 481 6.83 27.57 -3.03
CA THR A 481 5.60 28.06 -3.68
C THR A 481 5.17 27.25 -4.89
N LYS A 482 5.93 26.20 -5.26
CA LYS A 482 5.66 25.40 -6.46
C LYS A 482 4.30 24.67 -6.34
N PRO A 483 3.49 24.65 -7.41
CA PRO A 483 2.17 24.01 -7.39
C PRO A 483 2.31 22.49 -7.53
N LEU A 484 1.40 21.74 -6.92
CA LEU A 484 1.20 20.31 -7.16
C LEU A 484 -0.15 20.11 -7.89
N PRO A 485 -0.38 18.96 -8.54
CA PRO A 485 -1.68 18.67 -9.16
C PRO A 485 -2.86 18.84 -8.19
N GLN A 486 -3.92 19.51 -8.66
CA GLN A 486 -5.14 19.79 -7.91
C GLN A 486 -6.37 19.16 -8.57
N TYR A 487 -7.31 18.70 -7.74
CA TYR A 487 -8.53 18.04 -8.18
C TYR A 487 -9.79 18.69 -7.58
N PRO A 488 -10.09 19.96 -7.91
CA PRO A 488 -11.23 20.65 -7.31
C PRO A 488 -12.58 20.09 -7.80
N GLU A 489 -13.53 19.93 -6.88
CA GLU A 489 -14.96 19.71 -7.16
C GLU A 489 -15.27 18.53 -8.11
N GLN A 490 -14.48 17.46 -8.03
CA GLN A 490 -14.66 16.22 -8.78
C GLN A 490 -15.63 15.29 -8.06
N THR A 491 -16.57 14.69 -8.79
CA THR A 491 -17.23 13.46 -8.34
C THR A 491 -16.32 12.29 -8.65
N ILE A 492 -15.97 11.50 -7.64
CA ILE A 492 -15.04 10.37 -7.76
C ILE A 492 -15.70 9.10 -7.21
N HIS A 493 -15.29 7.93 -7.71
CA HIS A 493 -15.89 6.63 -7.40
C HIS A 493 -14.87 5.60 -6.87
N PRO A 494 -14.28 5.82 -5.67
CA PRO A 494 -13.29 4.89 -5.11
C PRO A 494 -13.88 3.60 -4.54
N TYR A 495 -15.19 3.52 -4.28
CA TYR A 495 -15.82 2.37 -3.59
C TYR A 495 -15.15 2.06 -2.24
N SER A 496 -15.05 3.09 -1.39
CA SER A 496 -14.50 3.03 -0.03
C SER A 496 -15.11 4.14 0.82
N ASP A 497 -15.42 3.86 2.08
CA ASP A 497 -15.85 4.86 3.05
C ASP A 497 -14.69 5.53 3.82
N MET A 498 -13.44 5.11 3.55
CA MET A 498 -12.21 5.52 4.24
C MET A 498 -12.16 5.16 5.74
N MET A 499 -13.12 4.39 6.25
CA MET A 499 -13.21 3.99 7.65
C MET A 499 -12.52 2.64 7.89
N GLN A 500 -12.22 2.35 9.16
CA GLN A 500 -11.85 1.01 9.61
C GLN A 500 -13.09 0.21 10.00
N HIS A 501 -13.06 -1.09 9.70
CA HIS A 501 -14.08 -2.07 10.08
C HIS A 501 -13.42 -3.31 10.67
N LYS A 502 -14.06 -3.98 11.62
CA LYS A 502 -13.55 -5.24 12.18
C LYS A 502 -13.92 -6.40 11.27
N LEU A 503 -12.91 -7.13 10.77
CA LEU A 503 -13.12 -8.28 9.89
C LEU A 503 -12.95 -9.63 10.60
N TYR A 504 -12.30 -9.66 11.77
CA TYR A 504 -12.08 -10.84 12.60
C TYR A 504 -11.54 -12.04 11.81
N MET A 505 -10.56 -11.79 10.94
CA MET A 505 -9.93 -12.85 10.16
C MET A 505 -8.93 -13.64 11.01
N LYS A 506 -8.62 -14.89 10.64
CA LYS A 506 -7.50 -15.61 11.25
C LYS A 506 -6.19 -14.86 10.99
N ASN A 507 -5.35 -14.71 12.01
CA ASN A 507 -4.10 -13.92 11.95
C ASN A 507 -4.32 -12.52 11.37
N ASP A 508 -5.42 -11.85 11.73
CA ASP A 508 -5.63 -10.45 11.38
C ASP A 508 -4.62 -9.53 12.10
N ILE A 509 -4.73 -8.24 11.82
CA ILE A 509 -3.89 -7.18 12.36
C ILE A 509 -4.73 -6.20 13.20
N ARG A 510 -4.11 -5.59 14.24
CA ARG A 510 -4.60 -4.40 14.94
C ARG A 510 -6.02 -4.52 15.51
N GLY A 511 -6.27 -5.56 16.30
CA GLY A 511 -7.60 -5.78 16.88
C GLY A 511 -8.69 -6.01 15.82
N SER A 512 -8.28 -6.51 14.64
CA SER A 512 -9.11 -6.73 13.45
C SER A 512 -9.56 -5.47 12.70
N TRP A 513 -9.12 -4.28 13.10
CA TRP A 513 -9.49 -3.04 12.42
C TRP A 513 -8.71 -2.86 11.12
N CYS A 514 -9.40 -3.02 9.98
CA CYS A 514 -8.83 -2.81 8.66
C CYS A 514 -9.57 -1.67 7.94
N ARG A 515 -8.81 -0.72 7.39
CA ARG A 515 -9.38 0.34 6.54
C ARG A 515 -9.93 -0.26 5.25
N THR A 516 -11.13 0.14 4.83
CA THR A 516 -11.64 -0.19 3.50
C THR A 516 -10.80 0.50 2.42
N THR A 517 -9.99 -0.26 1.68
CA THR A 517 -9.20 0.26 0.55
C THR A 517 -10.10 0.55 -0.65
N PRO A 518 -9.81 1.57 -1.47
CA PRO A 518 -10.51 1.80 -2.74
C PRO A 518 -10.49 0.55 -3.64
N LEU A 519 -11.59 0.31 -4.36
CA LEU A 519 -11.71 -0.78 -5.32
C LEU A 519 -11.40 -0.35 -6.77
N TRP A 520 -11.28 0.95 -7.03
CA TRP A 520 -11.06 1.45 -8.38
C TRP A 520 -9.81 0.86 -9.05
N GLY A 521 -9.90 0.55 -10.34
CA GLY A 521 -8.81 -0.03 -11.12
C GLY A 521 -8.37 -1.44 -10.71
N ARG A 522 -8.87 -2.03 -9.60
CA ARG A 522 -8.37 -3.31 -9.06
C ARG A 522 -8.53 -4.49 -10.01
N GLY A 523 -9.47 -4.41 -10.95
CA GLY A 523 -9.62 -5.40 -12.03
C GLY A 523 -8.45 -5.44 -13.02
N LEU A 524 -7.61 -4.39 -13.07
CA LEU A 524 -6.44 -4.31 -13.94
C LEU A 524 -5.15 -4.78 -13.28
N SER A 525 -5.21 -5.20 -12.01
CA SER A 525 -4.03 -5.60 -11.24
C SER A 525 -3.24 -6.70 -11.95
N LEU A 526 -3.91 -7.76 -12.44
CA LEU A 526 -3.22 -8.86 -13.11
C LEU A 526 -2.45 -8.40 -14.35
N ILE A 527 -3.05 -7.54 -15.20
CA ILE A 527 -2.40 -7.13 -16.44
C ILE A 527 -1.34 -6.04 -16.24
N ASN A 528 -1.43 -5.24 -15.17
CA ASN A 528 -0.44 -4.21 -14.87
C ASN A 528 0.72 -4.79 -14.06
N THR A 529 0.44 -5.58 -13.02
CA THR A 529 1.46 -6.03 -12.08
C THR A 529 1.86 -7.48 -12.27
N GLY A 530 1.08 -8.29 -13.00
CA GLY A 530 1.24 -9.75 -13.04
C GLY A 530 0.68 -10.48 -11.81
N ALA A 531 -0.06 -9.80 -10.94
CA ALA A 531 -0.71 -10.39 -9.77
C ALA A 531 -2.03 -9.69 -9.42
N GLU A 532 -2.93 -10.41 -8.75
CA GLU A 532 -4.26 -9.91 -8.35
C GLU A 532 -4.59 -10.17 -6.86
N ASP A 533 -3.56 -10.43 -6.06
CA ASP A 533 -3.67 -10.69 -4.63
C ASP A 533 -4.32 -9.52 -3.88
N ARG A 534 -5.07 -9.85 -2.84
CA ARG A 534 -5.94 -8.92 -2.09
C ARG A 534 -5.79 -9.11 -0.59
N LEU A 535 -6.41 -8.17 0.13
CA LEU A 535 -6.36 -8.01 1.58
C LEU A 535 -4.97 -7.62 2.09
N HIS A 536 -4.91 -7.26 3.36
CA HIS A 536 -3.76 -6.60 3.96
C HIS A 536 -2.48 -7.42 3.95
N ASP A 537 -2.48 -8.70 3.60
CA ASP A 537 -1.32 -9.60 3.63
C ASP A 537 -1.23 -10.51 2.40
N CYS A 538 -1.92 -10.15 1.30
CA CYS A 538 -1.98 -10.92 0.05
C CYS A 538 -2.57 -12.33 0.20
N ARG A 539 -3.37 -12.59 1.23
CA ARG A 539 -3.93 -13.93 1.49
C ARG A 539 -5.00 -14.39 0.51
N ALA A 540 -5.64 -13.45 -0.20
CA ALA A 540 -6.73 -13.75 -1.13
C ALA A 540 -6.25 -13.61 -2.56
N ARG A 541 -6.29 -14.71 -3.32
CA ARG A 541 -5.74 -14.79 -4.68
C ARG A 541 -6.71 -14.29 -5.76
N ASN A 542 -7.96 -14.02 -5.39
CA ASN A 542 -9.00 -13.51 -6.28
C ASN A 542 -10.13 -12.80 -5.48
N GLU A 543 -11.13 -12.27 -6.18
CA GLU A 543 -12.26 -11.54 -5.58
C GLU A 543 -13.11 -12.43 -4.68
N VAL A 544 -13.36 -13.68 -5.08
CA VAL A 544 -14.21 -14.62 -4.35
C VAL A 544 -13.57 -14.96 -3.01
N GLU A 545 -12.27 -15.28 -2.99
CA GLU A 545 -11.53 -15.52 -1.75
C GLU A 545 -11.52 -14.28 -0.85
N ALA A 546 -11.32 -13.09 -1.42
CA ALA A 546 -11.35 -11.85 -0.66
C ALA A 546 -12.74 -11.62 -0.04
N ILE A 547 -13.82 -11.83 -0.79
CA ILE A 547 -15.19 -11.74 -0.29
C ILE A 547 -15.43 -12.77 0.82
N MET A 548 -15.02 -14.02 0.64
CA MET A 548 -15.26 -15.07 1.63
C MET A 548 -14.46 -14.89 2.92
N TRP A 549 -13.27 -14.27 2.87
CA TRP A 549 -12.53 -13.85 4.07
C TRP A 549 -13.34 -12.90 4.97
N HIS A 550 -14.20 -12.04 4.40
CA HIS A 550 -15.10 -11.18 5.17
C HIS A 550 -16.15 -11.95 5.98
N ALA A 551 -16.39 -13.23 5.67
CA ALA A 551 -17.25 -14.12 6.45
C ALA A 551 -16.47 -15.18 7.24
N TYR A 552 -15.16 -15.02 7.43
CA TYR A 552 -14.37 -15.95 8.23
C TYR A 552 -14.98 -16.15 9.61
N SER A 553 -15.34 -15.07 10.31
CA SER A 553 -16.04 -15.09 11.60
C SER A 553 -17.41 -14.41 11.52
N LYS A 554 -18.37 -14.86 12.33
CA LYS A 554 -19.68 -14.19 12.49
C LYS A 554 -19.58 -12.80 13.13
N LYS A 555 -18.45 -12.51 13.78
CA LYS A 555 -18.16 -11.21 14.40
C LYS A 555 -17.81 -10.13 13.39
N SER A 556 -17.40 -10.51 12.18
CA SER A 556 -17.07 -9.58 11.10
C SER A 556 -18.21 -8.60 10.83
N HIS A 557 -17.89 -7.30 10.72
CA HIS A 557 -18.86 -6.27 10.33
C HIS A 557 -19.42 -6.51 8.92
N ALA A 558 -18.71 -7.29 8.09
CA ALA A 558 -19.12 -7.63 6.74
C ALA A 558 -19.86 -8.98 6.63
N TYR A 559 -19.96 -9.76 7.72
CA TYR A 559 -20.52 -11.12 7.71
C TYR A 559 -21.89 -11.19 7.03
N ALA A 560 -22.81 -10.29 7.39
CA ALA A 560 -24.18 -10.30 6.87
C ALA A 560 -24.26 -10.08 5.34
N ALA A 561 -23.41 -9.22 4.79
CA ALA A 561 -23.34 -8.98 3.34
C ALA A 561 -22.71 -10.18 2.62
N THR A 562 -21.64 -10.74 3.18
CA THR A 562 -20.94 -11.88 2.59
C THR A 562 -21.77 -13.18 2.65
N VAL A 563 -22.56 -13.40 3.70
CA VAL A 563 -23.50 -14.55 3.75
C VAL A 563 -24.54 -14.46 2.64
N LYS A 564 -25.00 -13.25 2.29
CA LYS A 564 -25.88 -13.10 1.13
C LYS A 564 -25.15 -13.44 -0.16
N PHE A 565 -23.91 -12.97 -0.34
CA PHE A 565 -23.06 -13.37 -1.48
C PHE A 565 -22.90 -14.89 -1.59
N TYR A 566 -22.60 -15.56 -0.47
CA TYR A 566 -22.47 -17.02 -0.40
C TYR A 566 -23.73 -17.76 -0.87
N ASN A 567 -24.92 -17.21 -0.62
CA ASN A 567 -26.19 -17.81 -1.01
C ASN A 567 -26.72 -17.34 -2.38
N LEU A 568 -25.98 -16.47 -3.10
CA LEU A 568 -26.34 -16.10 -4.47
C LEU A 568 -26.23 -17.31 -5.40
N THR A 569 -26.93 -17.26 -6.53
CA THR A 569 -26.66 -18.18 -7.64
C THR A 569 -25.25 -17.94 -8.18
N LYS A 570 -24.64 -18.95 -8.80
CA LYS A 570 -23.36 -18.77 -9.49
C LYS A 570 -23.36 -17.57 -10.46
N GLU A 571 -24.42 -17.40 -11.24
CA GLU A 571 -24.55 -16.29 -12.18
C GLU A 571 -24.46 -14.92 -11.49
N ASP A 572 -25.14 -14.74 -10.35
CA ASP A 572 -25.08 -13.49 -9.59
C ASP A 572 -23.72 -13.28 -8.89
N ARG A 573 -23.07 -14.36 -8.43
CA ARG A 573 -21.69 -14.27 -7.89
C ARG A 573 -20.71 -13.83 -8.97
N ASP A 574 -20.76 -14.47 -10.13
CA ASP A 574 -19.91 -14.15 -11.29
C ASP A 574 -20.17 -12.72 -11.78
N ALA A 575 -21.43 -12.26 -11.77
CA ALA A 575 -21.80 -10.89 -12.09
C ALA A 575 -21.17 -9.88 -11.12
N VAL A 576 -21.22 -10.11 -9.80
CA VAL A 576 -20.57 -9.25 -8.80
C VAL A 576 -19.05 -9.21 -9.02
N VAL A 577 -18.39 -10.35 -9.26
CA VAL A 577 -16.95 -10.39 -9.57
C VAL A 577 -16.64 -9.61 -10.84
N LYS A 578 -17.47 -9.75 -11.88
CA LYS A 578 -17.31 -9.02 -13.14
C LYS A 578 -17.46 -7.51 -12.93
N PHE A 579 -18.40 -7.08 -12.10
CA PHE A 579 -18.54 -5.68 -11.69
C PHE A 579 -17.29 -5.18 -10.94
N LEU A 580 -16.78 -5.93 -9.97
CA LEU A 580 -15.54 -5.56 -9.26
C LEU A 580 -14.34 -5.41 -10.20
N ARG A 581 -14.27 -6.23 -11.25
CA ARG A 581 -13.23 -6.13 -12.29
C ARG A 581 -13.45 -5.00 -13.27
N SER A 582 -14.65 -4.45 -13.33
CA SER A 582 -15.05 -3.37 -14.25
C SER A 582 -14.69 -1.97 -13.73
N ILE A 583 -14.64 -1.82 -12.40
CA ILE A 583 -14.38 -0.54 -11.72
C ILE A 583 -12.90 -0.29 -11.45
#